data_AF-A0A940KKQ1-F1
#
_entry.id   AF-A0A940KKQ1-F1
#
_cell.length_a   1.000
_cell.length_b   1.000
_cell.length_c   1.000
_cell.angle_alpha   90.00
_cell.angle_beta   90.00
_cell.angle_gamma   90.00
#
_symmetry.space_group_name_H-M   'P 1'
#
loop_
_entity.id
_entity.type
_entity.pdbx_description
1 polymer ?
#
loop_
_entity_poly.entity_id
_entity_poly.type
_entity_poly.pdbx_seq_one_letter_code
_entity_poly.pdbx_strand_id
1 'polypeptide(L)' 'MGRGDKKTAKGKRFKGSFGKSRPAKKASFAKKTAAAKKA' A
#
# COMPACT_ATOMS: atom_id res chain seq x y z
N MET A 1 -15.40 6.38 1.75
CA MET A 1 -14.03 6.92 1.54
C MET A 1 -13.85 7.30 0.06
N GLY A 2 -13.65 8.58 -0.24
CA GLY A 2 -13.60 9.11 -1.60
C GLY A 2 -12.27 8.84 -2.34
N ARG A 3 -12.13 9.43 -3.54
CA ARG A 3 -10.92 9.31 -4.37
C ARG A 3 -9.71 10.09 -3.82
N GLY A 4 -9.92 11.01 -2.88
CA GLY A 4 -8.85 11.81 -2.27
C GLY A 4 -8.10 11.11 -1.12
N ASP A 5 -8.66 10.04 -0.55
CA ASP A 5 -8.09 9.41 0.64
C ASP A 5 -6.93 8.47 0.30
N LYS A 6 -5.71 8.96 0.57
CA LYS A 6 -4.44 8.26 0.34
C LYS A 6 -4.24 7.03 1.22
N LYS A 7 -5.02 6.84 2.29
CA LYS A 7 -4.93 5.64 3.15
C LYS A 7 -5.68 4.45 2.55
N THR A 8 -6.58 4.69 1.59
CA THR A 8 -7.38 3.64 0.94
C THR A 8 -6.81 3.21 -0.41
N ALA A 9 -7.15 1.98 -0.82
CA ALA A 9 -6.84 1.47 -2.14
C ALA A 9 -7.44 2.34 -3.26
N LYS A 10 -8.61 2.97 -3.01
CA LYS A 10 -9.29 3.82 -4.00
C LYS A 10 -8.52 5.12 -4.21
N GLY A 11 -8.13 5.82 -3.15
CA GLY A 11 -7.35 7.05 -3.30
C GLY A 11 -5.91 6.81 -3.77
N LYS A 12 -5.30 5.68 -3.39
CA LYS A 12 -4.02 5.25 -3.98
C LYS A 12 -4.13 4.97 -5.48
N ARG A 13 -5.26 4.40 -5.95
CA ARG A 13 -5.53 4.17 -7.38
C ARG A 13 -5.70 5.49 -8.13
N PHE A 14 -6.46 6.41 -7.57
CA PHE A 14 -6.69 7.71 -8.19
C PHE A 14 -5.40 8.54 -8.30
N LYS A 15 -4.55 8.54 -7.27
CA LYS A 15 -3.24 9.21 -7.32
C LYS A 15 -2.17 8.46 -8.14
N GLY A 16 -2.45 7.23 -8.60
CA GLY A 16 -1.46 6.42 -9.32
C GLY A 16 -0.27 5.95 -8.46
N SER A 17 -0.39 5.96 -7.13
CA SER A 17 0.69 5.57 -6.21
C SER A 17 0.46 4.21 -5.57
N PHE A 18 1.55 3.60 -5.08
CA PHE A 18 1.52 2.35 -4.33
C PHE A 18 1.66 2.62 -2.82
N GLY A 19 1.36 1.60 -2.02
CA GLY A 19 1.45 1.67 -0.56
C GLY A 19 0.83 0.44 0.09
N LYS A 20 0.74 0.44 1.42
CA LYS A 20 0.23 -0.70 2.19
C LYS A 20 -1.18 -1.13 1.77
N SER A 21 -2.08 -0.16 1.54
CA SER A 21 -3.45 -0.43 1.07
C SER A 21 -3.54 -0.77 -0.42
N ARG A 22 -2.49 -0.49 -1.22
CA ARG A 22 -2.46 -0.77 -2.67
C ARG A 22 -1.07 -1.24 -3.13
N PRO A 23 -0.73 -2.52 -2.89
CA PRO A 23 0.58 -3.06 -3.19
C PRO A 23 0.78 -3.25 -4.71
N ALA A 24 2.03 -3.12 -5.19
CA ALA A 24 2.38 -3.31 -6.60
C ALA A 24 2.43 -4.81 -6.98
N LYS A 25 2.90 -5.66 -6.06
CA LYS A 25 2.83 -7.12 -6.16
C LYS A 25 2.21 -7.66 -4.88
N LYS A 26 1.34 -8.68 -4.95
CA LYS A 26 0.64 -9.26 -3.78
C LYS A 26 1.60 -9.61 -2.63
N ALA A 27 2.82 -10.05 -2.95
CA ALA A 27 3.84 -10.43 -1.97
C ALA A 27 4.68 -9.26 -1.40
N SER A 28 4.66 -8.08 -2.02
CA SER A 28 5.68 -7.03 -1.77
C SER A 28 5.58 -6.34 -0.41
N PHE A 29 4.38 -6.10 0.10
CA PHE A 29 4.20 -5.36 1.36
C PHE A 29 4.19 -6.27 2.60
N ALA A 30 3.66 -7.49 2.50
CA ALA A 30 3.71 -8.46 3.60
C ALA A 30 5.17 -8.85 3.93
N LYS A 31 6.02 -9.00 2.90
CA LYS A 31 7.43 -9.37 3.06
C LYS A 31 8.28 -8.22 3.61
N LYS A 32 8.01 -6.97 3.22
CA LYS A 32 8.75 -5.79 3.73
C LYS A 32 8.47 -5.50 5.21
N THR A 33 7.24 -5.67 5.70
CA THR A 33 6.95 -5.44 7.13
C THR A 33 7.46 -6.57 8.03
N ALA A 34 7.62 -7.79 7.51
CA ALA A 34 8.21 -8.89 8.25
C ALA A 34 9.75 -8.76 8.34
N ALA A 35 10.40 -8.28 7.28
CA ALA A 35 11.84 -8.04 7.29
C ALA A 35 12.25 -6.83 8.16
N ALA A 36 11.43 -5.77 8.20
CA ALA A 36 11.70 -4.56 9.00
C ALA A 36 11.33 -4.69 10.49
N LYS A 37 10.72 -5.80 10.92
CA LYS A 37 10.43 -6.10 12.33
C LYS A 37 11.37 -7.15 12.95
N LYS A 38 12.37 -7.61 12.18
CA LYS A 38 13.33 -8.63 12.61
C LYS A 38 14.77 -8.09 12.71
N ALA A 39 14.92 -6.77 12.70
CA ALA A 39 16.17 -6.04 12.91
C ALA A 39 15.97 -5.03 14.04
#